data_AF-A0A1J5REH8-F1
#
_entry.id   AF-A0A1J5REH8-F1
#
_cell.length_a   1.000
_cell.length_b   1.000
_cell.length_c   1.000
_cell.angle_alpha   90.00
_cell.angle_beta   90.00
_cell.angle_gamma   90.00
#
_symmetry.space_group_name_H-M   'P 1'
#
loop_
_entity.id
_entity.type
_entity.pdbx_description
1 polymer ?
#
loop_
_entity_poly.entity_id
_entity_poly.type
_entity_poly.pdbx_seq_one_letter_code
_entity_poly.pdbx_strand_id
1 'polypeptide(L)'
;MPIKSRVRTVPHYPKQGIMFRDITTVLKDPVGLRATIDELVRRYKDVKIDKIAGIESRGFIIGTPLAYALGVGFVPIRKKGKLPAETIGHDYALEYGTDRIEIHTDAISKGEKVLLVDDLIATGGTAEAAVILIEKMGGKIIECCFMIDLPDIGGRARLEKRGHKVFSLCEFEGD
;
A
#
# COMPACT_ATOMS: atom_id res chain seq x y z
N MET A 1 -21.03 8.86 -5.65
CA MET A 1 -20.93 8.29 -4.28
C MET A 1 -19.47 8.22 -3.89
N PRO A 2 -19.08 8.75 -2.72
CA PRO A 2 -17.71 8.69 -2.22
C PRO A 2 -17.22 7.24 -2.10
N ILE A 3 -15.93 7.00 -2.32
CA ILE A 3 -15.30 5.66 -2.17
C ILE A 3 -15.61 5.06 -0.80
N LYS A 4 -15.54 5.88 0.27
CA LYS A 4 -15.88 5.50 1.65
C LYS A 4 -17.25 4.81 1.77
N SER A 5 -18.27 5.28 1.07
CA SER A 5 -19.63 4.71 1.13
C SER A 5 -19.77 3.33 0.48
N ARG A 6 -18.79 2.92 -0.32
CA ARG A 6 -18.77 1.63 -1.03
C ARG A 6 -17.98 0.56 -0.27
N VAL A 7 -17.29 0.91 0.80
CA VAL A 7 -16.55 -0.03 1.64
C VAL A 7 -17.49 -0.64 2.68
N ARG A 8 -17.60 -1.97 2.67
CA ARG A 8 -18.34 -2.71 3.69
C ARG A 8 -17.54 -2.76 4.99
N THR A 9 -18.22 -2.53 6.11
CA THR A 9 -17.67 -2.84 7.42
C THR A 9 -18.20 -4.19 7.90
N VAL A 10 -17.31 -5.09 8.28
CA VAL A 10 -17.63 -6.41 8.84
C VAL A 10 -17.28 -6.40 10.33
N PRO A 11 -18.27 -6.41 11.24
CA PRO A 11 -18.01 -6.38 12.68
C PRO A 11 -17.40 -7.71 13.15
N HIS A 12 -16.53 -7.62 14.16
CA HIS A 12 -15.95 -8.74 14.90
C HIS A 12 -15.13 -9.72 14.05
N TYR A 13 -14.47 -9.20 13.01
CA TYR A 13 -13.55 -9.96 12.17
C TYR A 13 -12.16 -9.29 12.14
N PRO A 14 -11.05 -10.04 12.20
CA PRO A 14 -10.96 -11.48 12.41
C PRO A 14 -11.14 -11.91 13.87
N LYS A 15 -11.20 -10.96 14.81
CA LYS A 15 -11.43 -11.18 16.24
C LYS A 15 -12.51 -10.23 16.78
N GLN A 16 -13.12 -10.61 17.91
CA GLN A 16 -14.10 -9.78 18.60
C GLN A 16 -13.55 -8.38 18.86
N GLY A 17 -14.40 -7.36 18.68
CA GLY A 17 -14.03 -5.95 18.84
C GLY A 17 -13.54 -5.22 17.58
N ILE A 18 -13.04 -5.93 16.56
CA ILE A 18 -12.51 -5.28 15.34
C ILE A 18 -13.61 -4.94 14.35
N MET A 19 -13.52 -3.75 13.74
CA MET A 19 -14.38 -3.32 12.63
C MET A 19 -13.65 -3.44 11.28
N PHE A 20 -13.70 -4.62 10.67
CA PHE A 20 -12.93 -4.90 9.46
C PHE A 20 -13.44 -4.11 8.25
N ARG A 21 -12.54 -3.44 7.54
CA ARG A 21 -12.86 -2.67 6.32
C ARG A 21 -12.64 -3.53 5.09
N ASP A 22 -13.74 -4.00 4.52
CA ASP A 22 -13.75 -4.91 3.40
C ASP A 22 -13.88 -4.16 2.06
N ILE A 23 -12.74 -4.00 1.40
CA ILE A 23 -12.59 -3.33 0.11
C ILE A 23 -13.25 -4.10 -1.04
N THR A 24 -13.56 -5.40 -0.89
CA THR A 24 -14.04 -6.24 -2.01
C THR A 24 -15.36 -5.74 -2.58
N THR A 25 -16.14 -5.00 -1.78
CA THR A 25 -17.35 -4.32 -2.20
C THR A 25 -17.11 -3.13 -3.12
N VAL A 26 -15.99 -2.42 -2.97
CA VAL A 26 -15.50 -1.42 -3.93
C VAL A 26 -15.03 -2.11 -5.21
N LEU A 27 -14.29 -3.23 -5.07
CA LEU A 27 -13.67 -3.93 -6.19
C LEU A 27 -14.68 -4.60 -7.13
N LYS A 28 -15.75 -5.21 -6.58
CA LYS A 28 -16.79 -5.88 -7.37
C LYS A 28 -17.74 -4.91 -8.06
N ASP A 29 -17.73 -3.64 -7.64
CA ASP A 29 -18.54 -2.58 -8.22
C ASP A 29 -17.72 -1.86 -9.31
N PRO A 30 -18.11 -1.96 -10.60
CA PRO A 30 -17.34 -1.37 -11.69
C PRO A 30 -17.21 0.15 -11.56
N VAL A 31 -18.18 0.83 -10.93
CA VAL A 31 -18.11 2.28 -10.69
C VAL A 31 -17.16 2.58 -9.53
N GLY A 32 -17.19 1.75 -8.48
CA GLY A 32 -16.29 1.87 -7.33
C GLY A 32 -14.83 1.69 -7.72
N LEU A 33 -14.50 0.59 -8.39
CA LEU A 33 -13.14 0.30 -8.84
C LEU A 33 -12.61 1.40 -9.76
N ARG A 34 -13.40 1.82 -10.76
CA ARG A 34 -12.99 2.88 -11.69
C ARG A 34 -12.75 4.21 -10.97
N ALA A 35 -13.67 4.61 -10.10
CA ALA A 35 -13.52 5.85 -9.35
C ALA A 35 -12.26 5.86 -8.48
N THR A 36 -11.93 4.73 -7.84
CA THR A 36 -10.69 4.57 -7.06
C THR A 36 -9.45 4.81 -7.91
N ILE A 37 -9.34 4.14 -9.07
CA ILE A 37 -8.16 4.28 -9.93
C ILE A 37 -8.10 5.68 -10.56
N ASP A 38 -9.23 6.22 -11.04
CA ASP A 38 -9.30 7.56 -11.66
C ASP A 38 -8.89 8.67 -10.69
N GLU A 39 -9.25 8.56 -9.40
CA GLU A 39 -8.86 9.53 -8.37
C GLU A 39 -7.33 9.51 -8.16
N LEU A 40 -6.75 8.31 -8.06
CA LEU A 40 -5.30 8.13 -7.90
C LEU A 40 -4.53 8.61 -9.14
N VAL A 41 -5.01 8.31 -10.34
CA VAL A 41 -4.43 8.83 -11.58
C VAL A 41 -4.49 10.35 -11.59
N ARG A 42 -5.64 10.96 -11.24
CA ARG A 42 -5.77 12.43 -11.18
C ARG A 42 -4.77 13.06 -10.21
N ARG A 43 -4.50 12.41 -9.08
CA ARG A 43 -3.50 12.87 -8.09
C ARG A 43 -2.07 12.80 -8.63
N TYR A 44 -1.73 11.73 -9.34
CA TYR A 44 -0.34 11.40 -9.66
C TYR A 44 0.08 11.66 -11.11
N LYS A 45 -0.84 12.01 -12.03
CA LYS A 45 -0.55 12.21 -13.46
C LYS A 45 0.55 13.22 -13.75
N ASP A 46 0.69 14.26 -12.92
CA ASP A 46 1.68 15.33 -13.08
C ASP A 46 2.90 15.14 -12.16
N VAL A 47 2.96 14.00 -11.44
CA VAL A 47 4.05 13.65 -10.54
C VAL A 47 4.99 12.69 -11.27
N LYS A 48 6.28 13.02 -11.31
CA LYS A 48 7.29 12.13 -11.88
C LYS A 48 7.45 10.89 -10.99
N ILE A 49 6.89 9.78 -11.43
CA ILE A 49 7.00 8.44 -10.84
C ILE A 49 7.69 7.54 -11.87
N ASP A 50 8.61 6.69 -11.42
CA ASP A 50 9.30 5.73 -12.27
C ASP A 50 8.78 4.29 -12.02
N LYS A 51 8.38 3.99 -10.77
CA LYS A 51 7.82 2.70 -10.37
C LYS A 51 6.67 2.86 -9.38
N ILE A 52 5.70 1.96 -9.45
CA ILE A 52 4.74 1.71 -8.37
C ILE A 52 5.13 0.42 -7.68
N ALA A 53 5.39 0.48 -6.37
CA ALA A 53 5.61 -0.70 -5.56
C ALA A 53 4.32 -1.04 -4.82
N GLY A 54 3.82 -2.27 -4.97
CA GLY A 54 2.63 -2.74 -4.27
C GLY A 54 2.98 -3.76 -3.20
N ILE A 55 2.33 -3.70 -2.03
CA ILE A 55 2.46 -4.71 -0.98
C ILE A 55 1.45 -5.84 -1.24
N GLU A 56 1.89 -7.09 -1.09
CA GLU A 56 1.00 -8.20 -1.37
C GLU A 56 -0.14 -8.35 -0.34
N SER A 57 -1.26 -8.96 -0.71
CA SER A 57 -1.73 -9.19 -2.09
C SER A 57 -2.72 -8.12 -2.53
N ARG A 58 -3.38 -7.44 -1.58
CA ARG A 58 -4.45 -6.49 -1.87
C ARG A 58 -3.93 -5.18 -2.43
N GLY A 59 -2.74 -4.74 -2.04
CA GLY A 59 -2.05 -3.62 -2.67
C GLY A 59 -1.83 -3.81 -4.17
N PHE A 60 -1.73 -5.05 -4.68
CA PHE A 60 -1.59 -5.30 -6.11
C PHE A 60 -2.84 -4.92 -6.90
N ILE A 61 -4.01 -5.15 -6.30
CA ILE A 61 -5.31 -4.92 -6.93
C ILE A 61 -5.50 -3.42 -7.24
N ILE A 62 -4.87 -2.54 -6.46
CA ILE A 62 -4.90 -1.08 -6.65
C ILE A 62 -3.65 -0.60 -7.40
N GLY A 63 -2.47 -1.07 -7.00
CA GLY A 63 -1.19 -0.61 -7.53
C GLY A 63 -0.96 -0.99 -8.99
N THR A 64 -1.35 -2.19 -9.42
CA THR A 64 -1.13 -2.63 -10.81
C THR A 64 -1.98 -1.83 -11.82
N PRO A 65 -3.30 -1.63 -11.63
CA PRO A 65 -4.07 -0.76 -12.52
C PRO A 65 -3.58 0.70 -12.52
N LEU A 66 -3.13 1.22 -11.37
CA LEU A 66 -2.56 2.57 -11.30
C LEU A 66 -1.25 2.66 -12.11
N ALA A 67 -0.38 1.65 -12.02
CA ALA A 67 0.88 1.61 -12.77
C ALA A 67 0.62 1.57 -14.28
N TYR A 68 -0.34 0.74 -14.68
CA TYR A 68 -0.82 0.66 -16.06
C TYR A 68 -1.34 2.02 -16.55
N ALA A 69 -2.20 2.68 -15.79
CA ALA A 69 -2.80 3.96 -16.17
C ALA A 69 -1.78 5.12 -16.22
N LEU A 70 -0.74 5.08 -15.39
CA LEU A 70 0.34 6.07 -15.39
C LEU A 70 1.48 5.74 -16.38
N GLY A 71 1.44 4.56 -17.03
CA GLY A 71 2.47 4.15 -17.99
C GLY A 71 3.83 3.84 -17.35
N VAL A 72 3.85 3.34 -16.11
CA VAL A 72 5.07 3.04 -15.34
C VAL A 72 5.14 1.57 -14.94
N GLY A 73 6.33 1.12 -14.52
CA GLY A 73 6.52 -0.26 -14.07
C GLY A 73 5.86 -0.53 -12.71
N PHE A 74 5.38 -1.76 -12.51
CA PHE A 74 4.89 -2.26 -11.22
C PHE A 74 5.92 -3.20 -10.58
N VAL A 75 6.14 -3.04 -9.28
CA VAL A 75 7.09 -3.84 -8.49
C VAL A 75 6.34 -4.53 -7.34
N PRO A 76 6.25 -5.86 -7.33
CA PRO A 76 5.61 -6.58 -6.23
C PRO A 76 6.56 -6.71 -5.03
N ILE A 77 6.06 -6.35 -3.85
CA ILE A 77 6.69 -6.65 -2.55
C ILE A 77 5.89 -7.78 -1.90
N ARG A 78 6.55 -8.90 -1.60
CA ARG A 78 5.86 -10.16 -1.21
C ARG A 78 6.42 -10.73 0.06
N LYS A 79 5.67 -11.63 0.72
CA LYS A 79 6.22 -12.45 1.80
C LYS A 79 7.33 -13.35 1.30
N LYS A 80 8.14 -13.80 2.27
CA LYS A 80 9.27 -14.69 2.05
C LYS A 80 8.95 -15.86 1.12
N GLY A 81 9.81 -16.07 0.11
CA GLY A 81 9.76 -17.25 -0.77
C GLY A 81 8.69 -17.20 -1.86
N LYS A 82 8.06 -16.05 -2.11
CA LYS A 82 7.09 -15.86 -3.21
C LYS A 82 7.70 -15.27 -4.48
N LEU A 83 8.90 -14.72 -4.38
CA LEU A 83 9.64 -14.10 -5.48
C LEU A 83 10.73 -15.06 -5.98
N PRO A 84 10.81 -15.36 -7.30
CA PRO A 84 11.66 -16.44 -7.81
C PRO A 84 13.13 -16.07 -8.08
N ALA A 85 13.40 -14.81 -8.42
CA ALA A 85 14.76 -14.29 -8.59
C ALA A 85 15.39 -13.84 -7.27
N GLU A 86 16.63 -13.33 -7.32
CA GLU A 86 17.35 -12.84 -6.13
C GLU A 86 16.58 -11.74 -5.40
N THR A 87 16.52 -11.83 -4.08
CA THR A 87 15.76 -10.90 -3.22
C THR A 87 16.58 -10.34 -2.08
N ILE A 88 16.30 -9.10 -1.71
CA ILE A 88 16.54 -8.62 -0.34
C ILE A 88 15.23 -8.66 0.44
N GLY A 89 15.33 -8.81 1.76
CA GLY A 89 14.16 -8.83 2.63
C GLY A 89 14.38 -8.11 3.95
N HIS A 90 13.27 -7.77 4.59
CA HIS A 90 13.24 -7.07 5.86
C HIS A 90 12.22 -7.73 6.78
N ASP A 91 12.68 -8.05 7.99
CA ASP A 91 11.86 -8.62 9.03
C ASP A 91 11.19 -7.49 9.83
N TYR A 92 9.92 -7.67 10.19
CA TYR A 92 9.16 -6.71 10.97
C TYR A 92 8.34 -7.41 12.05
N ALA A 93 8.11 -6.70 13.16
CA ALA A 93 7.38 -7.23 14.29
C ALA A 93 5.87 -7.26 14.03
N LEU A 94 5.24 -8.36 14.43
CA LEU A 94 3.79 -8.49 14.60
C LEU A 94 3.45 -8.44 16.09
N GLU A 95 2.16 -8.36 16.43
CA GLU A 95 1.66 -8.50 17.81
C GLU A 95 2.17 -9.81 18.44
N TYR A 96 2.24 -10.88 17.64
CA TYR A 96 2.80 -12.17 18.02
C TYR A 96 3.75 -12.67 16.92
N GLY A 97 5.06 -12.46 17.12
CA GLY A 97 6.11 -12.97 16.25
C GLY A 97 6.68 -11.93 15.29
N THR A 98 7.32 -12.42 14.23
CA THR A 98 7.92 -11.61 13.16
C THR A 98 7.46 -12.15 11.81
N ASP A 99 7.30 -11.27 10.84
CA ASP A 99 7.04 -11.64 9.44
C ASP A 99 8.11 -10.95 8.56
N ARG A 100 8.26 -11.43 7.34
CA ARG A 100 9.30 -10.96 6.41
C ARG A 100 8.70 -10.68 5.05
N ILE A 101 8.98 -9.48 4.54
CA ILE A 101 8.72 -9.13 3.14
C ILE A 101 10.03 -9.04 2.34
N GLU A 102 9.91 -9.28 1.04
CA GLU A 102 10.97 -9.41 0.06
C GLU A 102 10.64 -8.62 -1.20
N ILE A 103 11.70 -8.14 -1.86
CA ILE A 103 11.66 -7.44 -3.15
C ILE A 103 12.84 -7.96 -4.00
N HIS A 104 12.66 -8.07 -5.32
CA HIS A 104 13.76 -8.46 -6.20
C HIS A 104 14.87 -7.40 -6.21
N THR A 105 16.12 -7.82 -6.25
CA THR A 105 17.29 -6.92 -6.21
C THR A 105 17.43 -6.03 -7.44
N ASP A 106 16.82 -6.42 -8.55
CA ASP A 106 16.82 -5.69 -9.84
C ASP A 106 15.55 -4.86 -10.06
N ALA A 107 14.61 -4.85 -9.11
CA ALA A 107 13.31 -4.21 -9.31
C ALA A 107 13.34 -2.67 -9.30
N ILE A 108 14.31 -2.09 -8.58
CA ILE A 108 14.44 -0.65 -8.35
C ILE A 108 15.89 -0.24 -8.52
N SER A 109 16.14 0.67 -9.45
CA SER A 109 17.44 1.30 -9.65
C SER A 109 17.63 2.51 -8.76
N LYS A 110 18.88 2.78 -8.39
CA LYS A 110 19.25 3.94 -7.56
C LYS A 110 18.73 5.24 -8.17
N GLY A 111 17.98 6.00 -7.37
CA GLY A 111 17.43 7.30 -7.74
C GLY A 111 16.02 7.26 -8.37
N GLU A 112 15.50 6.08 -8.72
CA GLU A 112 14.12 5.94 -9.22
C GLU A 112 13.12 6.42 -8.18
N LYS A 113 12.09 7.13 -8.67
CA LYS A 113 11.01 7.66 -7.85
C LYS A 113 9.90 6.63 -7.72
N VAL A 114 9.65 6.20 -6.50
CA VAL A 114 8.74 5.09 -6.19
C VAL A 114 7.51 5.61 -5.46
N LEU A 115 6.34 5.22 -5.94
CA LEU A 115 5.08 5.36 -5.21
C LEU A 115 4.78 4.01 -4.53
N LEU A 116 4.74 3.99 -3.20
CA LEU A 116 4.32 2.79 -2.45
C LEU A 116 2.79 2.78 -2.39
N VAL A 117 2.16 1.65 -2.74
CA VAL A 117 0.70 1.49 -2.76
C VAL A 117 0.29 0.27 -1.94
N ASP A 118 -0.72 0.43 -1.11
CA ASP A 118 -1.43 -0.69 -0.48
C ASP A 118 -2.94 -0.39 -0.35
N ASP A 119 -3.74 -1.39 0.02
CA ASP A 119 -5.18 -1.18 0.16
C ASP A 119 -5.53 -0.42 1.45
N LEU A 120 -4.89 -0.74 2.56
CA LEU A 120 -5.20 -0.17 3.86
C LEU A 120 -3.95 -0.02 4.73
N ILE A 121 -3.82 1.10 5.43
CA ILE A 121 -2.82 1.28 6.49
C ILE A 121 -3.47 1.18 7.88
N ALA A 122 -2.96 0.24 8.69
CA ALA A 122 -3.35 0.03 10.09
C ALA A 122 -2.22 0.46 11.02
N THR A 123 -1.40 -0.47 11.53
CA THR A 123 -0.22 -0.15 12.38
C THR A 123 0.99 0.39 11.61
N GLY A 124 0.95 0.33 10.27
CA GLY A 124 2.01 0.77 9.38
C GLY A 124 3.27 -0.11 9.36
N GLY A 125 3.32 -1.24 10.07
CA GLY A 125 4.52 -2.08 10.17
C GLY A 125 5.01 -2.63 8.83
N THR A 126 4.11 -3.22 8.04
CA THR A 126 4.45 -3.74 6.70
C THR A 126 4.81 -2.63 5.72
N ALA A 127 4.12 -1.48 5.79
CA ALA A 127 4.43 -0.33 4.96
C ALA A 127 5.81 0.26 5.29
N GLU A 128 6.16 0.39 6.58
CA GLU A 128 7.49 0.81 7.01
C GLU A 128 8.58 -0.17 6.54
N ALA A 129 8.32 -1.48 6.63
CA ALA A 129 9.25 -2.48 6.13
C ALA A 129 9.47 -2.35 4.61
N ALA A 130 8.40 -2.07 3.85
CA ALA A 130 8.45 -1.87 2.41
C ALA A 130 9.23 -0.61 2.05
N VAL A 131 8.99 0.48 2.79
CA VAL A 131 9.76 1.73 2.71
C VAL A 131 11.25 1.45 2.86
N ILE A 132 11.65 0.76 3.93
CA ILE A 132 13.06 0.45 4.24
C ILE A 132 13.70 -0.37 3.10
N LEU A 133 12.98 -1.33 2.52
CA LEU A 133 13.48 -2.11 1.40
C LEU A 133 13.74 -1.25 0.16
N ILE A 134 12.79 -0.39 -0.20
CA ILE A 134 12.93 0.54 -1.33
C ILE A 134 14.14 1.47 -1.12
N GLU A 135 14.29 2.01 0.08
CA GLU A 135 15.42 2.90 0.43
C GLU A 135 16.77 2.18 0.37
N LYS A 136 16.84 0.92 0.83
CA LYS A 136 18.06 0.09 0.73
C LYS A 136 18.51 -0.14 -0.71
N MET A 137 17.58 -0.17 -1.66
CA MET A 137 17.90 -0.25 -3.10
C MET A 137 18.29 1.11 -3.70
N GLY A 138 18.23 2.20 -2.91
CA GLY A 138 18.46 3.56 -3.35
C GLY A 138 17.27 4.20 -4.06
N GLY A 139 16.07 3.61 -3.96
CA GLY A 139 14.83 4.19 -4.44
C GLY A 139 14.42 5.40 -3.59
N LYS A 140 13.74 6.37 -4.22
CA LYS A 140 13.22 7.58 -3.57
C LYS A 140 11.72 7.49 -3.44
N ILE A 141 11.23 7.39 -2.22
CA ILE A 141 9.79 7.31 -1.96
C ILE A 141 9.17 8.70 -2.11
N ILE A 142 8.24 8.83 -3.05
CA ILE A 142 7.54 10.09 -3.29
C ILE A 142 6.38 10.27 -2.30
N GLU A 143 5.62 9.21 -2.09
CA GLU A 143 4.48 9.16 -1.17
C GLU A 143 4.13 7.69 -0.89
N CYS A 144 3.51 7.42 0.26
CA CYS A 144 2.84 6.16 0.56
C CYS A 144 1.33 6.35 0.39
N CYS A 145 0.74 5.64 -0.56
CA CYS A 145 -0.65 5.79 -0.97
C CYS A 145 -1.48 4.58 -0.52
N PHE A 146 -2.61 4.85 0.15
CA PHE A 146 -3.53 3.84 0.64
C PHE A 146 -4.95 4.11 0.13
N MET A 147 -5.79 3.09 -0.01
CA MET A 147 -7.21 3.34 -0.22
C MET A 147 -7.89 3.75 1.09
N ILE A 148 -7.50 3.10 2.19
CA ILE A 148 -8.06 3.32 3.52
C ILE A 148 -6.95 3.63 4.52
N ASP A 149 -7.20 4.60 5.38
CA ASP A 149 -6.42 4.84 6.59
C ASP A 149 -7.31 4.65 7.83
N LEU A 150 -6.71 4.12 8.90
CA LEU A 150 -7.30 3.93 10.22
C LEU A 150 -6.53 4.82 11.20
N PRO A 151 -6.90 6.12 11.33
CA PRO A 151 -6.08 7.10 12.04
C PRO A 151 -5.79 6.72 13.50
N ASP A 152 -6.76 6.11 14.17
CA ASP A 152 -6.68 5.72 15.59
C ASP A 152 -5.58 4.66 15.84
N ILE A 153 -5.24 3.85 14.83
CA ILE A 153 -4.19 2.82 14.90
C ILE A 153 -2.79 3.41 14.67
N GLY A 154 -2.69 4.60 14.07
CA GLY A 154 -1.46 5.39 14.02
C GLY A 154 -0.43 5.01 12.93
N GLY A 155 -0.79 4.19 11.94
CA GLY A 155 0.12 3.79 10.87
C GLY A 155 0.58 4.95 9.99
N ARG A 156 -0.31 5.91 9.67
CA ARG A 156 0.08 7.16 8.99
C ARG A 156 1.19 7.88 9.77
N ALA A 157 0.94 8.13 11.06
CA ALA A 157 1.88 8.86 11.92
C ALA A 157 3.23 8.15 12.02
N ARG A 158 3.27 6.81 11.96
CA ARG A 158 4.50 6.03 11.92
C ARG A 158 5.35 6.34 10.69
N LEU A 159 4.75 6.43 9.50
CA LEU A 159 5.45 6.75 8.26
C LEU A 159 5.84 8.24 8.19
N GLU A 160 4.98 9.14 8.66
CA GLU A 160 5.28 10.58 8.72
C GLU A 160 6.43 10.90 9.67
N LYS A 161 6.55 10.20 10.81
CA LYS A 161 7.70 10.31 11.72
C LYS A 161 9.03 9.94 11.06
N ARG A 162 9.01 9.17 9.98
CA ARG A 162 10.19 8.86 9.16
C ARG A 162 10.43 9.85 8.02
N GLY A 163 9.59 10.88 7.90
CA GLY A 163 9.68 11.89 6.86
C GLY A 163 8.99 11.53 5.54
N HIS A 164 8.14 10.49 5.52
CA HIS A 164 7.37 10.13 4.32
C HIS A 164 6.01 10.81 4.29
N LYS A 165 5.61 11.29 3.12
CA LYS A 165 4.25 11.74 2.87
C LYS A 165 3.32 10.53 2.80
N VAL A 166 2.12 10.68 3.33
CA VAL A 166 1.08 9.65 3.30
C VAL A 166 -0.19 10.25 2.71
N PHE A 167 -0.83 9.50 1.81
CA PHE A 167 -2.14 9.84 1.25
C PHE A 167 -3.08 8.66 1.40
N SER A 168 -4.34 8.93 1.73
CA SER A 168 -5.42 7.95 1.66
C SER A 168 -6.66 8.52 0.97
N LEU A 169 -7.41 7.64 0.29
CA LEU A 169 -8.66 8.02 -0.38
C LEU A 169 -9.81 8.23 0.61
N CYS A 170 -9.78 7.51 1.75
CA CYS A 170 -10.74 7.70 2.82
C CYS A 170 -10.20 7.22 4.16
N GLU A 171 -10.80 7.74 5.23
CA GLU A 171 -10.49 7.41 6.62
C GLU A 171 -11.70 6.76 7.29
N PHE A 172 -11.45 5.78 8.15
CA PHE A 172 -12.46 5.18 9.04
C PHE A 172 -12.01 5.31 10.49
N GLU A 173 -12.93 5.71 11.36
CA GLU A 173 -12.74 5.75 12.81
C GLU A 173 -12.88 4.34 13.40
N GLY A 174 -12.16 4.07 14.49
CA GLY A 174 -12.19 2.85 15.28
C GLY A 174 -10.93 1.97 15.16
N ASP A 175 -10.74 1.16 16.21
CA ASP A 175 -9.60 0.24 16.39
C ASP A 175 -9.80 -1.14 15.70
#